data_AF-A0A377VXD5-F1
#
_entry.id   AF-A0A377VXD5-F1
#
_cell.length_a   1.000
_cell.length_b   1.000
_cell.length_c   1.000
_cell.angle_alpha   90.00
_cell.angle_beta   90.00
_cell.angle_gamma   90.00
#
_symmetry.space_group_name_H-M   'P 1'
#
loop_
_entity.id
_entity.type
_entity.pdbx_description
1 polymer ?
#
loop_
_entity_poly.entity_id
_entity_poly.type
_entity_poly.pdbx_seq_one_letter_code
_entity_poly.pdbx_strand_id
1 'polypeptide(L)'
;MRTMLSECKKTGDDVAAVILEPIQGEGGVILPPTGYLPAVRQLCDEFGALLILDEVQTGMGRTGKMFACEHENVQPDILCLAKALGGGVMPIGATVATEEVFSVLFR
;
A
#
# COMPACT_ATOMS: atom_id res chain seq x y z
N MET A 1 3.80 9.23 -12.07
CA MET A 1 4.19 9.27 -10.64
C MET A 1 5.43 10.13 -10.39
N ARG A 2 6.63 9.76 -10.88
CA ARG A 2 7.87 10.53 -10.67
C ARG A 2 7.74 12.04 -10.96
N THR A 3 7.20 12.41 -12.12
CA THR A 3 7.00 13.83 -12.48
C THR A 3 6.17 14.56 -11.43
N MET A 4 5.04 13.98 -11.02
CA MET A 4 4.17 14.55 -9.99
C MET A 4 4.91 14.73 -8.65
N LEU A 5 5.60 13.69 -8.16
CA LEU A 5 6.38 13.76 -6.91
C LEU A 5 7.46 14.86 -6.97
N SER A 6 8.12 14.99 -8.11
CA SER A 6 9.14 16.03 -8.35
C SER A 6 8.55 17.44 -8.37
N GLU A 7 7.40 17.64 -9.02
CA GLU A 7 6.76 18.96 -9.05
C GLU A 7 6.24 19.38 -7.67
N CYS A 8 5.59 18.48 -6.93
CA CYS A 8 5.18 18.71 -5.54
C CYS A 8 6.35 19.13 -4.64
N LYS A 9 7.50 18.44 -4.78
CA LYS A 9 8.73 18.78 -4.05
C LYS A 9 9.29 20.16 -4.42
N LYS A 10 9.11 20.63 -5.65
CA LYS A 10 9.56 21.96 -6.08
C LYS A 10 8.68 23.09 -5.53
N THR A 11 7.40 22.82 -5.30
CA THR A 11 6.48 23.83 -4.74
C THR A 11 6.50 23.89 -3.21
N GLY A 12 7.18 22.93 -2.55
CA GLY A 12 7.18 22.79 -1.10
C GLY A 12 5.95 22.05 -0.56
N ASP A 13 5.16 21.46 -1.46
CA ASP A 13 3.99 20.64 -1.14
C ASP A 13 4.34 19.15 -1.28
N ASP A 14 5.42 18.72 -0.60
CA ASP A 14 5.90 17.34 -0.65
C ASP A 14 4.78 16.33 -0.35
N VAL A 15 4.78 15.23 -1.11
CA VAL A 15 3.75 14.20 -1.00
C VAL A 15 3.99 13.36 0.26
N ALA A 16 3.05 13.41 1.21
CA ALA A 16 3.15 12.66 2.45
C ALA A 16 3.09 11.14 2.25
N ALA A 17 2.21 10.67 1.36
CA ALA A 17 2.01 9.25 1.11
C ALA A 17 1.43 8.96 -0.27
N VAL A 18 1.64 7.73 -0.73
CA VAL A 18 1.03 7.14 -1.93
C VAL A 18 0.21 5.95 -1.48
N ILE A 19 -1.08 5.92 -1.86
CA ILE A 19 -2.00 4.83 -1.55
C ILE A 19 -2.49 4.16 -2.83
N LEU A 20 -2.48 2.82 -2.86
CA LEU A 20 -3.00 2.03 -3.96
C LEU A 20 -3.39 0.61 -3.53
N GLU A 21 -4.28 -0.02 -4.29
CA GLU A 21 -4.48 -1.47 -4.25
C GLU A 21 -3.38 -2.16 -5.09
N PRO A 22 -2.79 -3.30 -4.65
CA PRO A 22 -1.85 -4.05 -5.48
C PRO A 22 -2.47 -4.56 -6.80
N ILE A 23 -3.77 -4.89 -6.77
CA ILE A 23 -4.60 -5.20 -7.94
C ILE A 23 -5.93 -4.49 -7.70
N GLN A 24 -6.35 -3.60 -8.58
CA GLN A 24 -7.59 -2.84 -8.35
C GLN A 24 -8.80 -3.76 -8.51
N GLY A 25 -9.56 -3.98 -7.43
CA GLY A 25 -10.70 -4.88 -7.47
C GLY A 25 -11.92 -4.25 -8.12
N GLU A 26 -12.53 -3.27 -7.45
CA GLU A 26 -13.77 -2.61 -7.91
C GLU A 26 -13.58 -1.77 -9.18
N GLY A 27 -12.33 -1.40 -9.50
CA GLY A 27 -11.97 -0.76 -10.77
C GLY A 27 -12.08 -1.68 -11.99
N GLY A 28 -12.32 -2.98 -11.79
CA GLY A 28 -12.49 -3.98 -12.86
C GLY A 28 -11.40 -5.03 -12.93
N VAL A 29 -10.86 -5.46 -11.78
CA VAL A 29 -9.79 -6.47 -11.69
C VAL A 29 -8.58 -6.09 -12.57
N ILE A 30 -8.01 -4.92 -12.29
CA ILE A 30 -6.91 -4.36 -13.08
C ILE A 30 -5.59 -4.85 -12.49
N LEU A 31 -4.97 -5.81 -13.18
CA LEU A 31 -3.63 -6.27 -12.82
C LEU A 31 -2.60 -5.22 -13.24
N PRO A 32 -1.68 -4.82 -12.34
CA PRO A 32 -0.60 -3.94 -12.73
C PRO A 32 0.39 -4.67 -13.65
N PRO A 33 1.16 -3.94 -14.47
CA PRO A 33 2.32 -4.52 -15.14
C PRO A 33 3.33 -5.08 -14.14
N THR A 34 4.05 -6.14 -14.52
CA THR A 34 5.13 -6.72 -13.70
C THR A 34 6.18 -5.68 -13.33
N GLY A 35 6.59 -5.66 -12.06
CA GLY A 35 7.57 -4.72 -11.52
C GLY A 35 7.00 -3.34 -11.20
N TYR A 36 5.72 -3.10 -11.43
CA TYR A 36 5.06 -1.84 -11.07
C TYR A 36 5.14 -1.57 -9.56
N LEU A 37 4.85 -2.56 -8.73
CA LEU A 37 4.76 -2.36 -7.28
C LEU A 37 6.13 -2.07 -6.64
N PRO A 38 7.24 -2.79 -6.97
CA PRO A 38 8.59 -2.43 -6.60
C PRO A 38 9.01 -1.05 -7.08
N ALA A 39 8.63 -0.66 -8.30
CA ALA A 39 8.96 0.68 -8.82
C ALA A 39 8.25 1.80 -8.04
N VAL A 40 7.00 1.57 -7.61
CA VAL A 40 6.28 2.49 -6.73
C VAL A 40 6.94 2.59 -5.36
N ARG A 41 7.34 1.46 -4.75
CA ARG A 41 8.09 1.44 -3.48
C ARG A 41 9.38 2.24 -3.57
N GLN A 42 10.19 2.00 -4.60
CA GLN A 42 11.45 2.72 -4.82
C GLN A 42 11.23 4.23 -4.98
N LEU A 43 10.15 4.64 -5.66
CA LEU A 43 9.78 6.05 -5.76
C LEU A 43 9.36 6.64 -4.42
N CYS A 44 8.64 5.90 -3.58
CA CYS A 44 8.28 6.34 -2.24
C CYS A 44 9.54 6.57 -1.39
N ASP A 45 10.52 5.65 -1.46
CA ASP A 45 11.80 5.77 -0.74
C ASP A 45 12.61 6.98 -1.20
N GLU A 46 12.70 7.21 -2.52
CA GLU A 46 13.46 8.32 -3.09
C GLU A 46 12.90 9.70 -2.69
N PHE A 47 11.58 9.81 -2.60
CA PHE A 47 10.90 11.08 -2.32
C PHE A 47 10.53 11.27 -0.85
N GLY A 48 10.73 10.25 0.00
CA GLY A 48 10.36 10.30 1.42
C GLY A 48 8.84 10.24 1.65
N ALA A 49 8.08 9.73 0.69
CA ALA A 49 6.64 9.50 0.82
C ALA A 49 6.39 8.12 1.43
N LEU A 50 5.38 7.97 2.29
CA LEU A 50 4.98 6.66 2.78
C LEU A 50 4.25 5.86 1.70
N LEU A 51 4.52 4.56 1.61
CA LEU A 51 3.74 3.63 0.80
C LEU A 51 2.63 3.00 1.64
N ILE A 52 1.39 3.20 1.21
CA ILE A 52 0.20 2.56 1.79
C ILE A 52 -0.35 1.57 0.77
N LEU A 53 -0.41 0.29 1.14
CA LEU A 53 -1.10 -0.71 0.33
C LEU A 53 -2.47 -1.02 0.90
N ASP A 54 -3.49 -0.80 0.08
CA ASP A 54 -4.86 -1.23 0.35
C ASP A 54 -5.01 -2.69 -0.06
N GLU A 55 -4.89 -3.58 0.92
CA GLU A 55 -5.10 -5.01 0.76
C GLU A 55 -6.42 -5.46 1.39
N VAL A 56 -7.39 -4.55 1.53
CA VAL A 56 -8.71 -4.88 2.03
C VAL A 56 -9.36 -5.96 1.17
N GLN A 57 -9.21 -5.92 -0.16
CA GLN A 57 -9.78 -6.92 -1.07
C GLN A 57 -8.80 -8.02 -1.47
N THR A 58 -7.54 -7.66 -1.70
CA THR A 58 -6.51 -8.58 -2.23
C THR A 58 -5.85 -9.43 -1.14
N GLY A 59 -5.97 -9.03 0.14
CA GLY A 59 -5.38 -9.74 1.26
C GLY A 59 -6.07 -11.06 1.59
N MET A 60 -5.54 -11.72 2.61
CA MET A 60 -6.04 -12.98 3.17
C MET A 60 -6.13 -14.11 2.12
N GLY A 61 -5.12 -14.25 1.27
CA GLY A 61 -5.05 -15.38 0.33
C GLY A 61 -5.71 -15.16 -1.02
N ARG A 62 -6.43 -14.04 -1.24
CA ARG A 62 -7.31 -13.85 -2.41
C ARG A 62 -6.58 -14.01 -3.75
N THR A 63 -5.32 -13.63 -3.82
CA THR A 63 -4.51 -13.62 -5.05
C THR A 63 -3.54 -14.81 -5.15
N GLY A 64 -3.62 -15.80 -4.24
CA GLY A 64 -2.73 -16.97 -4.20
C GLY A 64 -1.49 -16.80 -3.29
N LYS A 65 -1.33 -15.63 -2.67
CA LYS A 65 -0.40 -15.33 -1.58
C LYS A 65 -1.18 -14.74 -0.40
N MET A 66 -0.62 -14.74 0.82
CA MET A 66 -1.32 -14.22 1.99
C MET A 66 -1.70 -12.75 1.75
N PHE A 67 -0.77 -11.98 1.21
CA PHE A 67 -0.98 -10.62 0.74
C PHE A 67 -0.48 -10.51 -0.71
N ALA A 68 -1.15 -9.72 -1.55
CA ALA A 68 -0.76 -9.56 -2.94
C ALA A 68 0.62 -8.91 -3.12
N CYS A 69 1.05 -8.07 -2.18
CA CYS A 69 2.40 -7.48 -2.17
C CYS A 69 3.52 -8.53 -2.09
N GLU A 70 3.24 -9.75 -1.60
CA GLU A 70 4.20 -10.85 -1.51
C GLU A 70 4.57 -11.43 -2.88
N HIS A 71 3.75 -11.22 -3.93
CA HIS A 71 4.08 -11.68 -5.29
C HIS A 71 5.37 -11.05 -5.82
N GLU A 72 5.63 -9.80 -5.44
CA GLU A 72 6.84 -9.05 -5.83
C GLU A 72 7.71 -8.66 -4.61
N ASN A 73 7.45 -9.26 -3.43
CA ASN A 73 8.15 -9.02 -2.16
C ASN A 73 8.26 -7.54 -1.76
N VAL A 74 7.17 -6.79 -1.92
CA VAL A 74 7.11 -5.37 -1.56
C VAL A 74 6.58 -5.20 -0.13
N GLN A 75 7.36 -4.52 0.72
CA GLN A 75 6.93 -4.13 2.05
C GLN A 75 6.39 -2.68 2.04
N PRO A 76 5.11 -2.45 2.36
CA PRO A 76 4.59 -1.11 2.54
C PRO A 76 4.94 -0.55 3.93
N ASP A 77 4.84 0.77 4.06
CA ASP A 77 4.95 1.44 5.36
C ASP A 77 3.66 1.26 6.17
N ILE A 78 2.52 1.21 5.48
CA ILE A 78 1.19 0.96 6.05
C ILE A 78 0.44 -0.05 5.18
N LEU A 79 -0.18 -1.06 5.80
CA LEU A 79 -1.01 -2.08 5.17
C LEU A 79 -2.44 -2.01 5.73
N CYS A 80 -3.42 -1.83 4.86
CA CYS A 80 -4.84 -1.84 5.21
C CYS A 80 -5.45 -3.23 4.98
N LEU A 81 -6.13 -3.78 5.99
CA LEU A 81 -6.78 -5.09 5.94
C LEU A 81 -8.22 -4.99 6.46
N ALA A 82 -9.15 -5.71 5.82
CA ALA A 82 -10.50 -5.94 6.33
C ALA A 82 -11.12 -7.12 5.57
N LYS A 83 -12.41 -7.04 5.19
CA LYS A 83 -13.16 -8.07 4.41
C LYS A 83 -12.90 -9.49 4.91
N ALA A 84 -12.07 -10.26 4.21
CA ALA A 84 -11.78 -11.65 4.51
C ALA A 84 -11.04 -11.84 5.86
N LEU A 85 -10.48 -10.77 6.44
CA LEU A 85 -9.85 -10.79 7.77
C LEU A 85 -10.81 -11.30 8.85
N GLY A 86 -12.10 -10.95 8.75
CA GLY A 86 -13.13 -11.41 9.67
C GLY A 86 -13.64 -12.83 9.40
N GLY A 87 -13.08 -13.52 8.40
CA GLY A 87 -13.51 -14.85 7.97
C GLY A 87 -14.95 -14.92 7.43
N GLY A 88 -15.57 -13.77 7.13
CA GLY A 88 -17.02 -13.69 6.87
C GLY A 88 -17.89 -13.89 8.11
N VAL A 89 -17.30 -13.88 9.31
CA VAL A 89 -17.99 -14.13 10.59
C VAL A 89 -18.14 -12.84 11.39
N MET A 90 -17.06 -12.04 11.50
CA MET A 90 -17.06 -10.81 12.29
C MET A 90 -16.69 -9.58 11.45
N PRO A 91 -17.25 -8.40 11.74
CA PRO A 91 -16.77 -7.15 11.17
C PRO A 91 -15.45 -6.77 11.84
N ILE A 92 -14.38 -6.66 11.04
CA ILE A 92 -13.06 -6.25 11.52
C ILE A 92 -12.29 -5.55 10.41
N GLY A 93 -11.51 -4.53 10.80
CA GLY A 93 -10.47 -3.92 10.01
C GLY A 93 -9.19 -3.79 10.84
N ALA A 94 -8.05 -3.75 10.16
CA ALA A 94 -6.75 -3.55 10.78
C ALA A 94 -5.88 -2.64 9.88
N THR A 95 -5.19 -1.71 10.52
CA THR A 95 -4.13 -0.92 9.91
C THR A 95 -2.82 -1.34 10.55
N VAL A 96 -1.96 -1.98 9.77
CA VAL A 96 -0.63 -2.42 10.22
C VAL A 96 0.38 -1.41 9.69
N ALA A 97 1.38 -1.01 10.48
CA ALA A 97 2.44 -0.14 10.01
C ALA A 97 3.80 -0.51 10.59
N THR A 98 4.86 0.00 9.99
CA THR A 98 6.22 -0.09 10.54
C THR A 98 6.31 0.61 11.90
N GLU A 99 7.25 0.21 12.74
CA GLU A 99 7.49 0.84 14.05
C GLU A 99 7.76 2.34 13.90
N GLU A 100 8.59 2.72 12.92
CA GLU A 100 8.90 4.12 12.62
C GLU A 100 7.62 4.95 12.42
N VAL A 101 6.70 4.46 11.61
CA VAL A 101 5.43 5.15 11.32
C VAL A 101 4.49 5.11 12.52
N PHE A 102 4.30 3.95 13.16
CA PHE A 102 3.28 3.77 14.19
C PHE A 102 3.67 4.41 15.54
N SER A 103 4.97 4.60 15.80
CA SER A 103 5.50 5.19 17.04
C SER A 103 4.94 6.58 17.36
N VAL A 104 4.49 7.34 16.35
CA VAL A 104 3.92 8.69 16.53
C VAL A 104 2.64 8.72 17.36
N LEU A 105 1.94 7.59 17.47
CA LEU A 105 0.72 7.44 18.28
C LEU A 105 1.00 7.18 19.77
N PHE A 106 2.24 6.85 20.11
CA PHE A 106 2.66 6.48 21.47
C PHE A 106 3.68 7.46 22.06
N ARG A 107 3.78 8.66 21.47
CA ARG A 107 4.60 9.76 21.98
C ARG A 107 3.99 10.40 23.22
#